data_AF-A0A5E4XK13-F1
#
_entry.id   AF-A0A5E4XK13-F1
#
_cell.length_a   1.000
_cell.length_b   1.000
_cell.length_c   1.000
_cell.angle_alpha   90.00
_cell.angle_beta   90.00
_cell.angle_gamma   90.00
#
_symmetry.space_group_name_H-M   'P 1'
#
loop_
_entity.id
_entity.type
_entity.pdbx_description
1 polymer ?
#
loop_
_entity_poly.entity_id
_entity_poly.type
_entity_poly.pdbx_seq_one_letter_code
_entity_poly.pdbx_strand_id
1 'polypeptide(L)'
;MASIHRVVPQELADMNNASISIMGDGFSKATAVYFVDSTSSTKIFERTFKIVSDGQINTVLPSLTPGQLQVFVITGGTEAEAGQGGFLGSEGPVNYIYYVPRKTQL
;
A
#
# COMPACT_ATOMS: atom_id res chain seq x y z
N MET A 1 13.31 9.64 -9.59
CA MET A 1 13.10 8.53 -8.63
C MET A 1 11.61 8.35 -8.47
N ALA A 2 11.15 7.12 -8.21
CA ALA A 2 9.72 6.88 -7.99
C ALA A 2 9.34 7.31 -6.57
N SER A 3 8.14 7.83 -6.39
CA SER A 3 7.60 8.25 -5.09
C SER A 3 6.18 7.75 -4.89
N ILE A 4 5.82 7.42 -3.66
CA ILE A 4 4.45 7.10 -3.25
C ILE A 4 3.90 8.33 -2.53
N HIS A 5 2.79 8.85 -3.03
CA HIS A 5 2.08 10.00 -2.47
C HIS A 5 0.90 9.59 -1.60
N ARG A 6 0.26 8.47 -1.93
CA ARG A 6 -0.89 7.96 -1.16
C ARG A 6 -1.22 6.52 -1.51
N VAL A 7 -1.86 5.82 -0.58
CA VAL A 7 -2.57 4.57 -0.86
C VAL A 7 -4.05 4.73 -0.55
N VAL A 8 -4.91 4.25 -1.45
CA VAL A 8 -6.36 4.40 -1.38
C VAL A 8 -7.06 3.05 -1.63
N PRO A 9 -8.00 2.64 -0.77
CA PRO A 9 -8.33 3.23 0.52
C PRO A 9 -7.20 3.03 1.54
N GLN A 10 -7.08 3.98 2.46
CA GLN A 10 -6.10 3.96 3.55
C GLN A 10 -6.64 3.22 4.79
N GLU A 11 -7.95 3.03 4.86
CA GLU A 11 -8.64 2.23 5.85
C GLU A 11 -9.45 1.14 5.17
N LEU A 12 -9.36 -0.07 5.70
CA LEU A 12 -10.13 -1.21 5.21
C LEU A 12 -10.83 -1.91 6.37
N ALA A 13 -12.11 -2.22 6.15
CA ALA A 13 -12.90 -3.04 7.07
C ALA A 13 -12.60 -4.54 6.91
N ASP A 14 -12.06 -4.93 5.76
CA ASP A 14 -11.60 -6.28 5.44
C ASP A 14 -10.37 -6.15 4.54
N MET A 15 -9.27 -6.80 4.92
CA MET A 15 -8.03 -6.83 4.13
C MET A 15 -7.96 -8.00 3.17
N ASN A 16 -8.90 -8.94 3.24
CA ASN A 16 -8.88 -10.13 2.41
C ASN A 16 -9.21 -9.79 0.96
N ASN A 17 -8.20 -9.84 0.09
CA ASN A 17 -8.32 -9.57 -1.34
C ASN A 17 -8.91 -8.18 -1.65
N ALA A 18 -8.65 -7.22 -0.76
CA ALA A 18 -9.10 -5.84 -0.96
C ALA A 18 -8.32 -5.18 -2.10
N SER A 19 -9.05 -4.53 -3.02
CA SER A 19 -8.44 -3.75 -4.09
C SER A 19 -7.98 -2.39 -3.57
N ILE A 20 -6.74 -2.04 -3.88
CA ILE A 20 -6.15 -0.75 -3.50
C ILE A 20 -5.51 -0.09 -4.72
N SER A 21 -5.35 1.23 -4.64
CA SER A 21 -4.67 2.08 -5.60
C SER A 21 -3.51 2.78 -4.90
N ILE A 22 -2.31 2.64 -5.46
CA ILE A 22 -1.10 3.32 -5.04
C ILE A 22 -0.93 4.53 -5.97
N MET A 23 -0.96 5.72 -5.39
CA MET A 23 -0.81 7.00 -6.07
C MET A 23 0.61 7.52 -5.85
N GLY A 24 1.24 8.06 -6.88
CA GLY A 24 2.62 8.49 -6.83
C GLY A 24 3.13 9.05 -8.14
N ASP A 25 4.43 8.93 -8.38
CA ASP A 25 5.11 9.27 -9.64
C ASP A 25 6.19 8.24 -9.98
N GLY A 26 6.51 8.10 -11.26
CA GLY A 26 7.61 7.25 -11.74
C GLY A 26 7.30 5.75 -11.78
N PHE A 27 6.04 5.34 -11.77
CA PHE A 27 5.63 3.93 -11.76
C PHE A 27 5.67 3.22 -13.12
N SER A 28 6.00 3.91 -14.22
CA SER A 28 6.05 3.30 -15.56
C SER A 28 6.98 2.10 -15.68
N LYS A 29 7.98 1.99 -14.79
CA LYS A 29 8.96 0.90 -14.73
C LYS A 29 8.84 0.07 -13.45
N ALA A 30 7.68 0.07 -12.80
CA ALA A 30 7.44 -0.73 -11.61
C ALA A 30 7.55 -2.22 -11.95
N THR A 31 8.37 -2.94 -11.19
CA THR A 31 8.64 -4.38 -11.40
C THR A 31 8.09 -5.24 -10.28
N ALA A 32 7.85 -4.68 -9.09
CA ALA A 32 7.23 -5.38 -7.98
C ALA A 32 6.44 -4.45 -7.09
N VAL A 33 5.40 -5.00 -6.46
CA VAL A 33 4.74 -4.43 -5.29
C VAL A 33 4.86 -5.45 -4.17
N TYR A 34 5.18 -5.01 -2.96
CA TYR A 34 5.13 -5.87 -1.79
C TYR A 34 4.60 -5.13 -0.58
N PHE A 35 4.10 -5.91 0.36
CA PHE A 35 3.51 -5.46 1.61
C PHE A 35 4.38 -5.91 2.77
N VAL A 36 4.44 -5.08 3.80
CA VAL A 36 5.03 -5.43 5.09
C VAL A 36 3.95 -5.35 6.14
N ASP A 37 3.64 -6.48 6.76
CA ASP A 37 2.83 -6.51 7.98
C ASP A 37 3.66 -5.96 9.14
N SER A 38 3.19 -4.87 9.75
CA SER A 38 3.89 -4.24 10.87
C SER A 38 3.94 -5.14 12.11
N THR A 39 3.01 -6.09 12.23
CA THR A 39 2.92 -6.99 13.38
C THR A 39 3.96 -8.09 13.30
N SER A 40 4.08 -8.74 12.14
CA SER A 40 4.98 -9.88 11.92
C SER A 40 6.30 -9.51 11.25
N SER A 41 6.44 -8.27 10.75
CA SER A 41 7.54 -7.82 9.88
C SER A 41 7.71 -8.68 8.61
N THR A 42 6.67 -9.40 8.20
CA THR A 42 6.72 -10.30 7.05
C THR A 42 6.61 -9.50 5.75
N LYS A 43 7.55 -9.72 4.82
CA LYS A 43 7.48 -9.20 3.45
C LYS A 43 6.65 -10.13 2.58
N ILE A 44 5.64 -9.59 1.92
CA ILE A 44 4.67 -10.36 1.13
C ILE A 44 4.58 -9.72 -0.25
N PHE A 45 5.17 -10.40 -1.23
CA PHE A 45 5.18 -9.95 -2.61
C PHE A 45 3.82 -10.17 -3.24
N GLU A 46 3.31 -9.12 -3.87
CA GLU A 46 2.07 -9.19 -4.60
C GLU A 46 2.28 -9.91 -5.92
N ARG A 47 1.42 -10.89 -6.20
CA ARG A 47 1.57 -11.73 -7.39
C ARG A 47 1.05 -11.03 -8.63
N THR A 48 0.10 -10.11 -8.48
CA THR A 48 -0.55 -9.41 -9.58
C THR A 48 -0.83 -7.96 -9.25
N PHE A 49 -0.15 -7.06 -9.95
CA PHE A 49 -0.47 -5.63 -9.94
C PHE A 49 -0.57 -5.11 -11.37
N LYS A 50 -1.29 -4.00 -11.54
CA LYS A 50 -1.49 -3.33 -12.82
C LYS A 50 -0.99 -1.89 -12.72
N ILE A 51 -0.03 -1.54 -13.57
CA ILE A 51 0.34 -0.14 -13.79
C ILE A 51 -0.78 0.48 -14.64
N VAL A 52 -1.50 1.44 -14.07
CA VAL A 52 -2.59 2.16 -14.76
C VAL A 52 -2.03 3.38 -15.48
N SER A 53 -1.10 4.09 -14.84
CA SER A 53 -0.37 5.22 -15.41
C SER A 53 0.97 5.39 -14.67
N ASP A 54 1.80 6.34 -15.09
CA ASP A 54 3.05 6.65 -14.36
C ASP A 54 2.80 7.08 -12.91
N GLY A 55 1.60 7.59 -12.60
CA GLY A 55 1.21 8.00 -11.25
C GLY A 55 0.27 7.05 -10.52
N GLN A 56 -0.03 5.88 -11.08
CA GLN A 56 -0.98 4.94 -10.48
C GLN A 56 -0.66 3.47 -10.73
N ILE A 57 -0.64 2.71 -9.63
CA ILE A 57 -0.67 1.25 -9.64
C ILE A 57 -1.93 0.77 -8.92
N ASN A 58 -2.67 -0.15 -9.54
CA ASN A 58 -3.74 -0.87 -8.88
C ASN A 58 -3.25 -2.26 -8.50
N THR A 59 -3.60 -2.70 -7.31
CA THR A 59 -3.20 -4.01 -6.81
C THR A 59 -4.21 -4.55 -5.82
N VAL A 60 -4.05 -5.81 -5.46
CA VAL A 60 -4.89 -6.49 -4.47
C VAL A 60 -4.05 -6.79 -3.25
N LEU A 61 -4.62 -6.63 -2.06
CA LEU A 61 -3.98 -7.08 -0.84
C LEU A 61 -4.07 -8.60 -0.72
N PRO A 62 -2.98 -9.30 -0.38
CA PRO A 62 -3.08 -10.70 -0.01
C PRO A 62 -3.97 -10.87 1.22
N SER A 63 -4.50 -12.08 1.43
CA SER A 63 -5.26 -12.38 2.64
C SER A 63 -4.31 -12.37 3.84
N LEU A 64 -4.45 -11.35 4.69
CA LEU A 64 -3.55 -11.10 5.82
C LEU A 64 -4.33 -10.99 7.12
N THR A 65 -3.60 -11.21 8.22
CA THR A 65 -4.11 -10.94 9.55
C THR A 65 -4.45 -9.46 9.70
N PRO A 66 -5.56 -9.12 10.38
CA PRO A 66 -5.87 -7.78 10.84
C PRO A 66 -4.66 -7.04 11.43
N GLY A 67 -4.34 -5.86 10.89
CA GLY A 67 -3.20 -5.07 11.37
C GLY A 67 -2.94 -3.80 10.55
N GLN A 68 -1.72 -3.28 10.65
CA GLN A 68 -1.24 -2.18 9.82
C GLN A 68 -0.29 -2.73 8.75
N LEU A 69 -0.53 -2.35 7.51
CA LEU A 69 0.27 -2.77 6.36
C LEU A 69 0.99 -1.58 5.76
N GLN A 70 2.27 -1.77 5.47
CA GLN A 70 3.06 -0.81 4.71
C GLN A 70 3.21 -1.31 3.27
N VAL A 71 3.02 -0.41 2.31
CA VAL A 71 3.05 -0.70 0.87
C VAL A 71 4.34 -0.19 0.25
N PHE A 72 4.98 -1.04 -0.53
CA PHE A 72 6.22 -0.69 -1.24
C PHE A 72 6.10 -1.01 -2.72
N VAL A 73 6.75 -0.18 -3.53
CA VAL A 73 6.85 -0.36 -4.98
C VAL A 73 8.32 -0.39 -5.36
N ILE A 74 8.74 -1.41 -6.10
CA ILE A 74 10.07 -1.47 -6.71
C ILE A 74 9.97 -0.94 -8.14
N THR A 75 10.75 0.09 -8.45
CA THR A 75 10.85 0.66 -9.80
C THR A 75 12.32 0.76 -10.18
N GLY A 76 12.69 0.21 -11.33
CA GLY A 76 14.08 0.30 -11.82
C GLY A 76 15.12 -0.35 -10.89
N GLY A 77 14.70 -1.30 -10.04
CA GLY A 77 15.56 -1.99 -9.07
C GLY A 77 15.65 -1.31 -7.69
N THR A 78 14.96 -0.19 -7.47
CA THR A 78 14.97 0.54 -6.19
C THR A 78 13.57 0.71 -5.61
N GLU A 79 13.46 0.79 -4.29
CA GLU A 79 12.20 1.14 -3.60
C GLU A 79 11.80 2.58 -3.93
N ALA A 80 10.51 2.79 -4.19
CA ALA A 80 9.93 4.12 -4.31
C ALA A 80 9.92 4.81 -2.94
N GLU A 81 10.24 6.10 -2.92
CA GLU A 81 10.26 6.88 -1.68
C GLU A 81 8.83 7.14 -1.21
N ALA A 82 8.53 6.83 0.05
CA ALA A 82 7.24 7.17 0.63
C ALA A 82 7.22 8.65 1.05
N GLY A 83 6.24 9.39 0.58
CA GLY A 83 5.96 10.75 1.05
C GLY A 83 5.53 10.78 2.51
N GLN A 84 5.54 11.98 3.08
CA GLN A 84 5.06 12.28 4.43
C GLN A 84 3.66 12.90 4.35
N GLY A 85 2.84 12.72 5.40
CA GLY A 85 1.49 13.28 5.48
C GLY A 85 0.37 12.24 5.35
N GLY A 86 0.46 11.16 6.12
CA GLY A 86 -0.48 10.05 6.12
C GLY A 86 -1.76 10.28 6.94
N PHE A 87 -2.63 9.26 6.92
CA PHE A 87 -3.93 9.25 7.59
C PHE A 87 -3.87 9.59 9.10
N LEU A 88 -2.81 9.16 9.80
CA LEU A 88 -2.66 9.34 11.25
C LEU A 88 -2.00 10.67 11.66
N GLY A 89 -1.53 11.48 10.71
CA GLY A 89 -0.88 12.76 11.00
C GLY A 89 0.02 13.27 9.88
N SER A 90 0.32 14.57 9.91
CA SER A 90 1.12 15.26 8.89
C SER A 90 2.57 14.76 8.77
N GLU A 91 3.06 14.03 9.76
CA GLU A 91 4.41 13.43 9.78
C GLU A 91 4.40 11.91 9.63
N GLY A 92 3.23 11.32 9.39
CA GLY A 92 3.11 9.89 9.14
C GLY A 92 3.44 9.55 7.68
N PRO A 93 4.06 8.40 7.40
CA PRO A 93 4.24 7.90 6.03
C PRO A 93 2.89 7.63 5.32
N VAL A 94 2.80 8.03 4.05
CA VAL A 94 1.57 7.96 3.23
C VAL A 94 1.25 6.57 2.67
N ASN A 95 2.21 5.64 2.75
CA ASN A 95 2.14 4.31 2.17
C ASN A 95 1.57 3.24 3.11
N TYR A 96 0.77 3.64 4.10
CA TYR A 96 0.16 2.72 5.05
C TYR A 96 -1.32 2.48 4.79
N ILE A 97 -1.77 1.27 5.13
CA ILE A 97 -3.15 0.84 5.16
C ILE A 97 -3.46 0.33 6.57
N TYR A 98 -4.59 0.76 7.11
CA TYR A 98 -5.05 0.41 8.45
C TYR A 98 -6.26 -0.51 8.37
N TYR A 99 -6.20 -1.61 9.11
CA TYR A 99 -7.38 -2.41 9.36
C TYR A 99 -8.21 -1.76 10.46
N VAL A 100 -9.44 -1.37 10.14
CA VAL A 100 -10.40 -0.82 11.09
C VAL A 100 -11.64 -1.70 11.03
N PRO A 101 -11.78 -2.70 11.92
CA PRO A 101 -12.95 -3.56 11.91
C PRO A 101 -14.18 -2.68 12.13
N ARG A 102 -15.18 -2.78 11.27
CA ARG A 102 -16.47 -2.16 11.53
C ARG A 102 -16.97 -2.74 12.86
N LYS A 103 -17.02 -1.91 13.90
CA LYS A 103 -17.76 -2.28 15.12
C LYS A 103 -19.18 -2.54 14.67
N THR A 104 -19.63 -3.79 14.76
CA THR A 104 -21.05 -4.11 14.70
C THR A 104 -21.69 -3.28 15.82
N GLN A 105 -22.43 -2.23 15.48
CA GLN A 105 -23.32 -1.61 16.46
C GLN A 105 -24.35 -2.69 16.80
N LEU A 106 -24.25 -3.21 18.02
CA LEU A 106 -25.26 -4.04 18.66
C LEU A 106 -26.47 -3.17 19.02
#